data_AF-A0A7S3IF66-F1
#
_entry.id   AF-A0A7S3IF66-F1
#
_cell.length_a   1.000
_cell.length_b   1.000
_cell.length_c   1.000
_cell.angle_alpha   90.00
_cell.angle_beta   90.00
_cell.angle_gamma   90.00
#
_symmetry.space_group_name_H-M   'P 1'
#
loop_
_entity.id
_entity.type
_entity.pdbx_description
1 polymer ?
#
loop_
_entity_poly.entity_id
_entity_poly.type
_entity_poly.pdbx_seq_one_letter_code
_entity_poly.pdbx_strand_id
1 'polypeptide(L)'
;MLQTIETMDLSVTEFDNHFTSKMFGFKDGPDYHYKGSCFHRLRGIRKPTLFMNALDDPIIGWWGIDFDSFKDNEHIVLATNEFGGHMGYVVDFFSSEQWFYKPALDYLYLFRFGPIEGLLGLAGGEK
;
A
#
# COMPACT_ATOMS: atom_id res chain seq x y z
N MET A 1 8.64 -11.82 -34.63
CA MET A 1 8.39 -12.57 -33.39
C MET A 1 9.66 -12.65 -32.53
N LEU A 2 10.81 -13.09 -33.06
CA LEU A 2 12.07 -13.13 -32.28
C LEU A 2 12.70 -11.73 -32.02
N GLN A 3 12.60 -10.78 -32.96
CA GLN A 3 13.07 -9.40 -32.75
C GLN A 3 12.34 -8.62 -31.64
N THR A 4 11.12 -9.04 -31.28
CA THR A 4 10.30 -8.35 -30.28
C THR A 4 10.75 -8.68 -28.86
N ILE A 5 11.39 -9.83 -28.65
CA ILE A 5 11.82 -10.28 -27.32
C ILE A 5 13.14 -9.60 -26.91
N GLU A 6 14.01 -9.27 -27.87
CA GLU A 6 15.30 -8.59 -27.58
C GLU A 6 15.15 -7.12 -27.18
N THR A 7 13.97 -6.52 -27.33
CA THR A 7 13.72 -5.08 -27.09
C THR A 7 12.85 -4.77 -25.88
N MET A 8 12.31 -5.79 -25.21
CA MET A 8 11.53 -5.61 -23.99
C MET A 8 12.45 -5.62 -22.77
N ASP A 9 12.52 -4.49 -22.07
CA ASP A 9 13.04 -4.48 -20.71
C ASP A 9 12.15 -5.36 -19.82
N LEU A 10 12.76 -6.23 -19.01
CA LEU A 10 12.08 -7.12 -18.07
C LEU A 10 11.57 -6.37 -16.82
N SER A 11 10.97 -5.20 -17.02
CA SER A 11 10.40 -4.39 -15.94
C SER A 11 8.91 -4.70 -15.75
N VAL A 12 8.41 -4.46 -14.53
CA VAL A 12 6.97 -4.54 -14.22
C VAL A 12 6.17 -3.58 -15.11
N THR A 13 6.70 -2.39 -15.38
CA THR A 13 6.07 -1.40 -16.25
C THR A 13 5.86 -1.91 -17.66
N GLU A 14 6.88 -2.55 -18.25
CA GLU A 14 6.78 -3.12 -19.60
C GLU A 14 5.84 -4.32 -19.64
N PHE A 15 5.89 -5.16 -18.61
CA PHE A 15 4.92 -6.24 -18.45
C PHE A 15 3.48 -5.69 -18.39
N ASP A 16 3.23 -4.61 -17.63
CA ASP A 16 1.90 -4.01 -17.55
C ASP A 16 1.49 -3.33 -18.85
N ASN A 17 2.41 -2.68 -19.55
CA ASN A 17 2.16 -2.02 -20.84
C ASN A 17 1.75 -3.01 -21.94
N HIS A 18 2.37 -4.18 -21.97
CA HIS A 18 2.21 -5.12 -23.07
C HIS A 18 1.32 -6.31 -22.75
N PHE A 19 1.22 -6.70 -21.48
CA PHE A 19 0.47 -7.86 -21.04
C PHE A 19 -0.71 -7.48 -20.14
N THR A 20 -0.49 -7.00 -18.93
CA THR A 20 -1.56 -6.77 -17.93
C THR A 20 -2.64 -5.85 -18.47
N SER A 21 -2.26 -4.67 -18.96
CA SER A 21 -3.22 -3.68 -19.48
C SER A 21 -4.05 -4.26 -20.63
N LYS A 22 -3.42 -4.95 -21.58
CA LYS A 22 -4.08 -5.55 -22.74
C LYS A 22 -5.03 -6.67 -22.34
N MET A 23 -4.62 -7.52 -21.40
CA MET A 23 -5.42 -8.62 -20.88
C MET A 23 -6.72 -8.12 -20.27
N PHE A 24 -6.69 -6.99 -19.57
CA PHE A 24 -7.86 -6.40 -18.91
C PHE A 24 -8.54 -5.28 -19.71
N GLY A 25 -8.15 -5.07 -20.98
CA GLY A 25 -8.80 -4.10 -21.88
C GLY A 25 -8.47 -2.63 -21.62
N PHE A 26 -7.39 -2.35 -20.88
CA PHE A 26 -6.87 -1.00 -20.69
C PHE A 26 -5.99 -0.56 -21.86
N LYS A 27 -5.81 0.76 -22.01
CA LYS A 27 -5.02 1.34 -23.09
C LYS A 27 -3.54 0.95 -22.99
N ASP A 28 -2.96 1.08 -21.81
CA ASP A 28 -1.54 0.87 -21.48
C ASP A 28 -1.38 0.69 -19.96
N GLY A 29 -0.16 0.46 -19.48
CA GLY A 29 0.15 0.27 -18.06
C GLY A 29 -0.30 1.45 -17.19
N PRO A 30 0.03 2.72 -17.56
CA PRO A 30 -0.48 3.88 -16.84
C PRO A 30 -2.01 3.96 -16.76
N ASP A 31 -2.72 3.68 -17.85
CA ASP A 31 -4.19 3.64 -17.87
C ASP A 31 -4.75 2.54 -16.95
N TYR A 32 -4.09 1.38 -16.93
CA TYR A 32 -4.39 0.29 -15.99
C TYR A 32 -4.21 0.73 -14.53
N HIS A 33 -3.05 1.28 -14.17
CA HIS A 33 -2.77 1.75 -12.81
C HIS A 33 -3.73 2.86 -12.38
N TYR A 34 -3.98 3.84 -13.25
CA TYR A 34 -4.90 4.93 -12.94
C TYR A 34 -6.34 4.43 -12.73
N LYS A 35 -6.91 3.68 -13.67
CA LYS A 35 -8.32 3.23 -13.60
C LYS A 35 -8.53 2.08 -12.60
N GLY A 36 -7.54 1.21 -12.46
CA GLY A 36 -7.57 0.05 -11.56
C GLY A 36 -7.38 0.42 -10.10
N SER A 37 -6.74 1.55 -9.80
CA SER A 37 -6.41 1.93 -8.43
C SER A 37 -7.63 2.09 -7.52
N CYS A 38 -7.43 1.80 -6.24
CA CYS A 38 -8.44 1.97 -5.20
C CYS A 38 -8.72 3.45 -4.88
N PHE A 39 -7.85 4.39 -5.29
CA PHE A 39 -7.94 5.80 -4.89
C PHE A 39 -9.31 6.42 -5.21
N HIS A 40 -9.90 6.07 -6.36
CA HIS A 40 -11.23 6.51 -6.79
C HIS A 40 -12.37 6.16 -5.83
N ARG A 41 -12.14 5.17 -4.95
CA ARG A 41 -13.14 4.60 -4.04
C ARG A 41 -12.92 5.02 -2.59
N LEU A 42 -11.79 5.67 -2.26
CA LEU A 42 -11.46 6.05 -0.88
C LEU A 42 -12.54 6.93 -0.26
N ARG A 43 -13.04 7.94 -1.00
CA ARG A 43 -14.15 8.81 -0.54
C ARG A 43 -15.47 8.09 -0.29
N GLY A 44 -15.64 6.88 -0.83
CA GLY A 44 -16.85 6.06 -0.66
C GLY A 44 -16.83 5.17 0.59
N ILE A 45 -15.68 5.04 1.26
CA ILE A 45 -15.56 4.22 2.47
C ILE A 45 -16.37 4.85 3.60
N ARG A 46 -17.23 4.04 4.24
CA ARG A 46 -18.13 4.44 5.36
C ARG A 46 -17.94 3.60 6.61
N LYS A 47 -17.09 2.58 6.54
CA LYS A 47 -16.74 1.71 7.65
C LYS A 47 -15.29 1.96 8.00
N PRO A 48 -14.92 2.00 9.29
CA PRO A 48 -13.54 2.07 9.69
C PRO A 48 -12.72 1.07 8.89
N THR A 49 -11.69 1.54 8.18
CA THR A 49 -10.82 0.72 7.33
C THR A 49 -9.36 1.08 7.59
N LEU A 50 -8.55 0.06 7.88
CA LEU A 50 -7.09 0.18 7.96
C LEU A 50 -6.46 -0.15 6.61
N PHE A 51 -5.63 0.76 6.11
CA PHE A 51 -4.70 0.54 5.01
C PHE A 51 -3.28 0.47 5.55
N MET A 52 -2.47 -0.39 4.96
CA MET A 52 -1.07 -0.57 5.32
C MET A 52 -0.21 -0.57 4.05
N ASN A 53 0.92 0.12 4.07
CA ASN A 53 1.89 0.05 2.98
C ASN A 53 3.32 0.38 3.46
N ALA A 54 4.34 -0.20 2.83
CA ALA A 54 5.73 0.18 3.06
C ALA A 54 6.15 1.29 2.09
N LEU A 55 6.90 2.28 2.55
CA LEU A 55 7.31 3.42 1.71
C LEU A 55 8.42 3.06 0.72
N ASP A 56 9.20 2.01 1.02
CA ASP A 56 10.23 1.43 0.16
C ASP A 56 9.71 0.32 -0.78
N ASP A 57 8.39 0.13 -0.87
CA ASP A 57 7.80 -0.86 -1.77
C ASP A 57 8.25 -0.60 -3.23
N PRO A 58 8.91 -1.57 -3.90
CA PRO A 58 9.43 -1.38 -5.25
C PRO A 58 8.33 -1.33 -6.33
N ILE A 59 7.10 -1.71 -5.99
CA ILE A 59 5.93 -1.67 -6.88
C ILE A 59 5.08 -0.43 -6.56
N ILE A 60 4.74 -0.22 -5.28
CA ILE A 60 3.89 0.89 -4.82
C ILE A 60 4.55 1.63 -3.66
N GLY A 61 5.72 2.23 -3.89
CA GLY A 61 6.42 3.01 -2.87
C GLY A 61 5.72 4.31 -2.52
N TRP A 62 6.39 5.18 -1.76
CA TRP A 62 5.84 6.47 -1.31
C TRP A 62 5.26 7.34 -2.45
N TRP A 63 5.81 7.24 -3.66
CA TRP A 63 5.35 7.96 -4.85
C TRP A 63 3.99 7.49 -5.38
N GLY A 64 3.55 6.28 -5.05
CA GLY A 64 2.27 5.71 -5.47
C GLY A 64 1.12 5.98 -4.50
N ILE A 65 1.40 6.59 -3.35
CA ILE A 65 0.44 6.84 -2.28
C ILE A 65 -0.05 8.29 -2.34
N ASP A 66 -1.35 8.47 -2.58
CA ASP A 66 -2.01 9.77 -2.49
C ASP A 66 -2.43 10.09 -1.04
N PHE A 67 -1.46 10.52 -0.23
CA PHE A 67 -1.65 10.80 1.19
C PHE A 67 -2.80 11.77 1.49
N ASP A 68 -3.07 12.71 0.59
CA ASP A 68 -4.13 13.70 0.81
C ASP A 68 -5.51 13.07 0.62
N SER A 69 -5.70 12.22 -0.40
CA SER A 69 -6.94 11.44 -0.54
C SER A 69 -7.21 10.51 0.64
N PHE A 70 -6.17 10.02 1.33
CA PHE A 70 -6.34 9.24 2.56
C PHE A 70 -6.79 10.09 3.75
N LYS A 71 -6.27 11.33 3.89
CA LYS A 71 -6.65 12.27 4.96
C LYS A 71 -8.06 12.82 4.82
N ASP A 72 -8.57 12.88 3.59
CA ASP A 72 -9.92 13.37 3.26
C ASP A 72 -11.07 12.52 3.84
N ASN A 73 -10.80 11.31 4.37
CA ASN A 73 -11.85 10.42 4.90
C ASN A 73 -11.55 9.98 6.34
N GLU A 74 -12.37 10.43 7.29
CA GLU A 74 -12.26 10.09 8.72
C GLU A 74 -12.42 8.60 9.06
N HIS A 75 -12.99 7.81 8.15
CA HIS A 75 -13.13 6.36 8.33
C HIS A 75 -11.88 5.59 7.91
N ILE A 76 -10.83 6.26 7.45
CA ILE A 76 -9.62 5.63 6.94
C ILE A 76 -8.46 5.91 7.88
N VAL A 77 -7.71 4.85 8.20
CA VAL A 77 -6.39 4.94 8.81
C VAL A 77 -5.38 4.39 7.83
N LEU A 78 -4.34 5.14 7.52
CA LEU A 78 -3.20 4.69 6.71
C LEU A 78 -1.99 4.51 7.63
N ALA A 79 -1.53 3.27 7.80
CA ALA A 79 -0.30 2.96 8.51
C ALA A 79 0.83 2.71 7.50
N THR A 80 1.90 3.48 7.63
CA THR A 80 3.09 3.33 6.79
C THR A 80 4.34 3.10 7.61
N ASN A 81 5.29 2.36 7.05
CA ASN A 81 6.63 2.24 7.60
C ASN A 81 7.66 2.62 6.54
N GLU A 82 8.82 3.14 6.94
CA GLU A 82 9.89 3.49 6.01
C GLU A 82 10.37 2.28 5.21
N PHE A 83 10.47 1.13 5.88
CA PHE A 83 10.99 -0.12 5.31
C PHE A 83 10.02 -1.30 5.47
N GLY A 84 10.08 -2.24 4.53
CA GLY A 84 9.33 -3.50 4.60
C GLY A 84 9.08 -4.17 3.26
N GLY A 85 9.26 -3.44 2.15
CA GLY A 85 9.03 -3.94 0.79
C GLY A 85 7.58 -4.35 0.51
N HIS A 86 7.35 -4.98 -0.65
CA HIS A 86 6.00 -5.24 -1.16
C HIS A 86 5.23 -6.34 -0.42
N MET A 87 5.90 -7.45 -0.05
CA MET A 87 5.24 -8.65 0.50
C MET A 87 5.73 -9.08 1.89
N GLY A 88 6.77 -8.43 2.40
CA GLY A 88 7.46 -8.90 3.61
C GLY A 88 7.08 -8.13 4.86
N TYR A 89 6.84 -6.82 4.73
CA TYR A 89 6.75 -5.88 5.86
C TYR A 89 7.84 -6.13 6.91
N VAL A 90 9.04 -6.57 6.48
CA VAL A 90 10.08 -7.06 7.38
C VAL A 90 10.73 -5.89 8.10
N VAL A 91 10.95 -6.02 9.40
CA VAL A 91 11.49 -4.95 10.25
C VAL A 91 12.99 -4.75 10.02
N ASP A 92 13.76 -5.85 9.91
CA ASP A 92 15.19 -5.80 9.68
C ASP A 92 15.69 -7.03 8.91
N PHE A 93 16.88 -6.94 8.31
CA PHE A 93 17.45 -8.01 7.48
C PHE A 93 17.76 -9.31 8.24
N PHE A 94 17.93 -9.25 9.56
CA PHE A 94 18.32 -10.37 10.42
C PHE A 94 17.14 -10.97 11.18
N SER A 95 15.95 -10.40 11.05
CA SER A 95 14.72 -10.78 11.73
C SER A 95 13.68 -11.23 10.73
N SER A 96 12.90 -12.24 11.12
CA SER A 96 11.69 -12.63 10.40
C SER A 96 10.46 -11.86 10.88
N GLU A 97 10.66 -10.89 11.77
CA GLU A 97 9.58 -10.06 12.29
C GLU A 97 9.01 -9.16 11.19
N GLN A 98 7.69 -9.17 11.08
CA GLN A 98 6.94 -8.34 10.15
C GLN A 98 6.20 -7.26 10.93
N TRP A 99 6.20 -5.99 10.51
CA TRP A 99 5.61 -4.93 11.31
C TRP A 99 4.08 -4.90 11.24
N PHE A 100 3.45 -5.44 10.19
CA PHE A 100 2.02 -5.26 9.90
C PHE A 100 1.07 -5.81 10.98
N TYR A 101 1.48 -6.86 11.72
CA TYR A 101 0.57 -7.51 12.66
C TYR A 101 0.24 -6.63 13.87
N LYS A 102 1.19 -5.81 14.34
CA LYS A 102 0.98 -4.91 15.49
C LYS A 102 -0.12 -3.87 15.21
N PRO A 103 -0.01 -3.00 14.18
CA PRO A 103 -1.06 -2.03 13.88
C PRO A 103 -2.38 -2.71 13.47
N ALA A 104 -2.35 -3.88 12.83
CA ALA A 104 -3.57 -4.63 12.54
C ALA A 104 -4.29 -5.08 13.82
N LEU A 105 -3.56 -5.63 14.79
CA LEU A 105 -4.12 -6.05 16.07
C LEU A 105 -4.60 -4.85 16.90
N ASP A 106 -3.81 -3.79 16.98
CA ASP A 106 -4.19 -2.56 17.68
C ASP A 106 -5.47 -1.97 17.08
N TYR A 107 -5.55 -1.92 15.75
CA TYR A 107 -6.73 -1.45 15.04
C TYR A 107 -7.97 -2.30 15.32
N LEU A 108 -7.85 -3.64 15.25
CA LEU A 108 -8.97 -4.55 15.56
C LEU A 108 -9.42 -4.44 17.02
N TYR A 109 -8.46 -4.27 17.93
CA TYR A 109 -8.73 -4.06 19.35
C TYR A 109 -9.53 -2.77 19.55
N LEU A 110 -9.02 -1.64 19.03
CA LEU A 110 -9.69 -0.33 19.13
C LEU A 110 -11.07 -0.35 18.47
N PHE A 111 -11.20 -1.04 17.34
CA PHE A 111 -12.48 -1.21 16.66
C PHE A 111 -13.50 -1.98 17.51
N ARG A 112 -13.06 -3.01 18.23
CA ARG A 112 -13.95 -3.88 19.04
C ARG A 112 -14.28 -3.29 20.41
N PHE A 113 -13.29 -2.69 21.07
CA PHE A 113 -13.36 -2.33 22.49
C PHE A 113 -13.34 -0.82 22.74
N GLY A 114 -13.04 -0.01 21.72
CA GLY A 114 -12.82 1.43 21.88
C GLY A 114 -11.42 1.75 22.42
N PRO A 115 -11.09 3.05 22.53
CA PRO A 115 -9.80 3.49 23.06
C PRO A 115 -9.61 3.07 24.51
N ILE A 116 -8.43 2.52 24.83
CA ILE A 116 -7.98 2.34 26.21
C ILE A 116 -7.59 3.72 26.74
N GLU A 117 -8.19 4.17 27.85
CA GLU A 117 -7.68 5.34 28.57
C GLU A 117 -6.21 5.10 28.95
N GLY A 118 -5.28 5.78 28.26
CA GLY A 118 -3.83 5.73 28.54
C GLY A 118 -2.90 5.35 27.38
N LEU A 119 -3.39 4.82 26.25
CA LEU A 119 -2.49 4.38 25.16
C LEU A 119 -2.01 5.49 24.22
N LEU A 120 -2.69 6.66 24.20
CA LEU A 120 -2.28 7.84 23.41
C LEU A 120 -0.91 8.40 23.82
N GLY A 121 -0.33 7.98 24.95
CA GLY A 121 0.99 8.41 25.42
C GLY A 121 2.18 7.64 24.83
N LEU A 122 1.98 6.56 24.07
CA LEU A 122 3.07 5.69 23.61
C LEU A 122 3.47 5.87 22.13
N ALA A 123 2.71 6.64 21.35
CA ALA A 123 3.01 6.91 19.94
C ALA A 123 4.01 8.07 19.72
N GLY A 124 4.49 8.71 20.79
CA GLY A 124 5.42 9.84 20.75
C GLY A 124 6.85 9.49 21.21
N GLY A 125 7.34 8.30 20.88
CA GLY A 125 8.71 7.89 21.20
C GLY A 125 9.70 8.33 20.13
N GLU A 126 10.26 9.53 20.27
CA GLU A 126 11.52 9.91 19.62
C GLU A 126 12.61 8.87 19.93
N LYS A 127 13.27 8.38 18.89
CA LYS A 127 14.70 8.05 18.90
C LYS A 127 15.31 8.45 17.57
#